data_AF-A0A350V5T5-F1
#
_entry.id   AF-A0A350V5T5-F1
#
_cell.length_a   1.000
_cell.length_b   1.000
_cell.length_c   1.000
_cell.angle_alpha   90.00
_cell.angle_beta   90.00
_cell.angle_gamma   90.00
#
_symmetry.space_group_name_H-M   'P 1'
#
loop_
_entity.id
_entity.type
_entity.pdbx_description
1 polymer ?
#
loop_
_entity_poly.entity_id
_entity_poly.type
_entity_poly.pdbx_seq_one_letter_code
_entity_poly.pdbx_strand_id
1 'polypeptide(L)'
;DGKYLAYVSDKAGKFQIYVVKSDGSSARQLTSEAGNVIEYDWSSDGNKIVFDSQGEGTSSVWIIDVDKGTKQNLTGSKANNITPSFRP
;
A
#
# COMPACT_ATOMS: atom_id res chain seq x y z
N ASP A 1 -12.25 -8.48 4.70
CA ASP A 1 -13.62 -8.36 5.29
C ASP A 1 -14.57 -7.42 4.51
N GLY A 2 -14.10 -6.68 3.48
CA GLY A 2 -14.94 -5.74 2.72
C GLY A 2 -15.22 -4.42 3.44
N LYS A 3 -14.50 -4.13 4.55
CA LYS A 3 -14.68 -2.91 5.35
C LYS A 3 -14.13 -1.66 4.65
N TYR A 4 -13.10 -1.83 3.84
CA TYR A 4 -12.38 -0.76 3.17
C TYR A 4 -12.22 -1.03 1.68
N LEU A 5 -12.21 0.04 0.90
CA LEU A 5 -11.73 0.08 -0.48
C LEU A 5 -10.39 0.81 -0.51
N ALA A 6 -9.39 0.19 -1.12
CA ALA A 6 -8.14 0.86 -1.44
C ALA A 6 -8.16 1.32 -2.90
N TYR A 7 -7.52 2.45 -3.15
CA TYR A 7 -7.31 2.97 -4.49
C TYR A 7 -6.03 3.79 -4.53
N VAL A 8 -5.39 3.85 -5.70
CA VAL A 8 -4.20 4.67 -5.92
C VAL A 8 -4.64 6.04 -6.43
N SER A 9 -4.06 7.10 -5.87
CA SER A 9 -4.27 8.46 -6.35
C SER A 9 -2.96 9.25 -6.25
N ASP A 10 -2.77 10.16 -7.20
CA ASP A 10 -1.65 11.08 -7.31
C ASP A 10 -1.98 12.50 -6.78
N LYS A 11 -3.11 12.66 -6.07
CA LYS A 11 -3.58 13.96 -5.60
C LYS A 11 -2.59 14.76 -4.73
N ALA A 12 -1.59 14.07 -4.15
CA ALA A 12 -0.51 14.66 -3.37
C ALA A 12 0.82 14.77 -4.13
N GLY A 13 0.80 14.61 -5.46
CA GLY A 13 1.95 14.73 -6.37
C GLY A 13 2.66 13.42 -6.70
N LYS A 14 2.35 12.31 -6.00
CA LYS A 14 2.87 10.96 -6.28
C LYS A 14 1.75 9.95 -6.13
N PHE A 15 1.80 8.86 -6.89
CA PHE A 15 0.85 7.76 -6.75
C PHE A 15 1.01 7.11 -5.38
N GLN A 16 -0.02 7.22 -4.55
CA GLN A 16 -0.06 6.69 -3.19
C GLN A 16 -1.38 5.95 -2.96
N ILE A 17 -1.39 5.02 -2.01
CA ILE A 17 -2.59 4.31 -1.62
C ILE A 17 -3.42 5.18 -0.70
N TYR A 18 -4.69 5.30 -1.05
CA TYR A 18 -5.75 5.83 -0.24
C TYR A 18 -6.69 4.72 0.15
N VAL A 19 -7.29 4.86 1.33
CA VAL A 19 -8.36 3.96 1.79
C VAL A 19 -9.58 4.76 2.15
N VAL A 20 -10.73 4.19 1.83
CA VAL A 20 -12.05 4.71 2.18
C VAL A 20 -12.86 3.55 2.75
N LYS A 21 -13.78 3.82 3.67
CA LYS A 21 -14.72 2.79 4.11
C LYS A 21 -15.61 2.36 2.94
N SER A 22 -16.13 1.14 2.98
CA SER A 22 -17.03 0.63 1.93
C SER A 22 -18.34 1.41 1.80
N ASP A 23 -18.72 2.17 2.83
CA ASP A 23 -19.83 3.14 2.80
C ASP A 23 -19.47 4.49 2.14
N GLY A 24 -18.23 4.66 1.67
CA GLY A 24 -17.72 5.88 1.05
C GLY A 24 -17.23 6.95 2.03
N SER A 25 -17.33 6.71 3.34
CA SER A 25 -16.90 7.68 4.36
C SER A 25 -15.43 7.53 4.75
N SER A 26 -14.89 8.55 5.42
CA SER A 26 -13.55 8.52 6.03
C SER A 26 -12.39 8.23 5.05
N ALA A 27 -12.45 8.76 3.82
CA ALA A 27 -11.36 8.66 2.86
C ALA A 27 -10.08 9.31 3.41
N ARG A 28 -8.97 8.57 3.44
CA ARG A 28 -7.68 9.07 3.94
C ARG A 28 -6.50 8.46 3.19
N GLN A 29 -5.39 9.18 3.23
CA GLN A 29 -4.12 8.68 2.72
C GLN A 29 -3.60 7.58 3.65
N LEU A 30 -3.21 6.45 3.08
CA LEU A 30 -2.63 5.34 3.84
C LEU A 30 -1.10 5.31 3.71
N THR A 31 -0.56 5.61 2.52
CA THR A 31 0.90 5.60 2.28
C THR A 31 1.43 6.99 1.93
N SER A 32 2.69 7.25 2.28
CA SER A 32 3.38 8.52 2.00
C SER A 32 4.84 8.24 1.64
N GLU A 33 5.05 7.36 0.66
CA GLU A 33 6.39 6.92 0.31
C GLU A 33 7.14 7.92 -0.58
N ALA A 34 8.47 7.80 -0.59
CA ALA A 34 9.33 8.60 -1.45
C ALA A 34 9.15 8.25 -2.94
N GLY A 35 8.80 7.00 -3.25
CA GLY A 35 8.48 6.53 -4.60
C GLY A 35 6.98 6.47 -4.88
N ASN A 36 6.63 6.17 -6.14
CA ASN A 36 5.26 5.88 -6.54
C ASN A 36 4.87 4.46 -6.11
N VAL A 37 3.64 4.29 -5.67
CA VAL A 37 3.01 2.99 -5.50
C VAL A 37 2.30 2.62 -6.79
N ILE A 38 2.67 1.49 -7.39
CA ILE A 38 2.14 1.04 -8.68
C ILE A 38 1.26 -0.19 -8.49
N GLU A 39 1.68 -1.13 -7.65
CA GLU A 39 0.96 -2.37 -7.34
C GLU A 39 0.75 -2.52 -5.83
N TYR A 40 -0.41 -3.07 -5.47
CA TYR A 40 -0.73 -3.40 -4.09
C TYR A 40 -1.70 -4.58 -4.03
N ASP A 41 -1.70 -5.27 -2.90
CA ASP A 41 -2.62 -6.38 -2.64
C ASP A 41 -3.07 -6.39 -1.18
N TRP A 42 -4.26 -6.91 -0.94
CA TRP A 42 -4.86 -7.03 0.38
C TRP A 42 -4.53 -8.37 1.01
N SER A 43 -4.19 -8.33 2.30
CA SER A 43 -4.23 -9.53 3.14
C SER A 43 -5.64 -10.14 3.18
N SER A 44 -5.71 -11.45 3.31
CA SER A 44 -6.98 -12.20 3.33
C SER A 44 -7.91 -11.81 4.49
N ASP A 45 -7.34 -11.36 5.61
CA ASP A 45 -8.08 -10.81 6.74
C ASP A 45 -8.59 -9.37 6.49
N GLY A 46 -8.06 -8.67 5.49
CA GLY A 46 -8.42 -7.28 5.16
C GLY A 46 -7.81 -6.23 6.08
N ASN A 47 -6.86 -6.61 6.95
CA ASN A 47 -6.27 -5.67 7.91
C ASN A 47 -4.98 -5.03 7.41
N LYS A 48 -4.35 -5.62 6.40
CA LYS A 48 -3.06 -5.20 5.86
C LYS A 48 -3.09 -5.07 4.35
N ILE A 49 -2.28 -4.14 3.85
CA ILE A 49 -1.97 -4.00 2.44
C ILE A 49 -0.47 -4.18 2.26
N VAL A 50 -0.08 -5.01 1.31
CA VAL A 50 1.28 -5.09 0.80
C VAL A 50 1.36 -4.26 -0.47
N PHE A 51 2.42 -3.48 -0.66
CA PHE A 51 2.54 -2.58 -1.79
C PHE A 51 4.00 -2.33 -2.16
N ASP A 52 4.23 -1.97 -3.41
CA ASP A 52 5.55 -1.58 -3.89
C ASP A 52 5.78 -0.07 -3.74
N SER A 53 7.05 0.32 -3.62
CA SER A 53 7.46 1.71 -3.68
C SER A 53 8.56 1.84 -4.71
N GLN A 54 8.20 2.31 -5.90
CA GLN A 54 9.10 2.53 -7.03
C GLN A 54 9.60 3.98 -7.00
N GLY A 55 10.77 4.18 -6.39
CA GLY A 55 11.52 5.44 -6.45
C GLY A 55 12.65 5.38 -7.48
N GLU A 56 13.37 6.49 -7.67
CA GLU A 56 14.48 6.63 -8.65
C GLU A 56 15.71 5.73 -8.38
N GLY A 57 15.64 4.79 -7.44
CA GLY A 57 16.76 3.92 -7.05
C GLY A 57 16.37 2.46 -6.89
N THR A 58 15.79 2.11 -5.75
CA THR A 58 15.48 0.71 -5.40
C THR A 58 14.00 0.56 -5.10
N SER A 59 13.33 -0.30 -5.87
CA SER A 59 11.95 -0.69 -5.57
C SER A 59 11.93 -1.51 -4.28
N SER A 60 11.09 -1.12 -3.32
CA SER A 60 10.94 -1.83 -2.05
C SER A 60 9.50 -2.24 -1.85
N VAL A 61 9.29 -3.41 -1.25
CA VAL A 61 7.97 -3.91 -0.86
C VAL A 61 7.74 -3.62 0.61
N TRP A 62 6.60 -3.00 0.89
CA TRP A 62 6.17 -2.61 2.21
C TRP A 62 4.86 -3.30 2.55
N ILE A 63 4.63 -3.51 3.84
CA ILE A 63 3.33 -3.89 4.38
C ILE A 63 2.88 -2.82 5.35
N ILE A 64 1.61 -2.45 5.28
CA ILE A 64 0.98 -1.50 6.19
C ILE A 64 -0.28 -2.09 6.80
N ASP A 65 -0.43 -1.92 8.11
CA ASP A 65 -1.69 -2.17 8.82
C ASP A 65 -2.65 -1.00 8.55
N VAL A 66 -3.80 -1.32 7.98
CA VAL A 66 -4.76 -0.31 7.53
C VAL A 66 -5.32 0.45 8.71
N ASP A 67 -5.70 -0.20 9.80
CA ASP A 67 -6.33 0.46 10.95
C ASP A 67 -5.31 1.18 11.84
N LYS A 68 -4.12 0.59 12.05
CA LYS A 68 -3.09 1.15 12.93
C LYS A 68 -2.14 2.13 12.24
N GLY A 69 -2.10 2.14 10.90
CA GLY A 69 -1.13 2.91 10.12
C GLY A 69 0.33 2.49 10.33
N THR A 70 0.56 1.34 10.96
CA THR A 70 1.91 0.83 11.22
C THR A 70 2.46 0.20 9.95
N LYS A 71 3.60 0.70 9.47
CA LYS A 71 4.26 0.20 8.26
C LYS A 71 5.56 -0.54 8.57
N GLN A 72 5.83 -1.57 7.81
CA GLN A 72 7.05 -2.38 7.90
C GLN A 72 7.60 -2.62 6.49
N ASN A 73 8.92 -2.42 6.31
CA ASN A 73 9.60 -2.80 5.08
C ASN A 73 9.84 -4.31 5.08
N LEU A 74 9.39 -5.01 4.04
CA LEU A 74 9.58 -6.46 3.90
C LEU A 74 10.82 -6.81 3.07
N THR A 75 11.34 -5.87 2.28
CA THR A 75 12.56 -6.05 1.49
C THR A 75 13.71 -5.24 2.09
N GLY A 76 14.62 -5.94 2.78
CA GLY A 76 15.95 -5.40 3.05
C GLY A 76 16.73 -5.25 1.74
N SER A 77 16.68 -4.06 1.14
CA SER A 77 17.65 -3.46 0.20
C SER A 77 18.28 -4.29 -0.94
N LYS A 78 17.81 -5.49 -1.31
CA LYS A 78 18.43 -6.31 -2.36
C LYS A 78 17.50 -7.13 -3.28
N ALA A 79 16.25 -6.74 -3.48
CA ALA A 79 15.43 -7.37 -4.53
C ALA A 79 14.40 -6.39 -5.13
N ASN A 80 14.41 -6.25 -6.46
CA ASN A 80 13.31 -5.67 -7.23
C ASN A 80 12.13 -6.63 -7.18
N ASN A 81 11.32 -6.54 -6.13
CA ASN A 81 10.04 -7.23 -6.07
C ASN A 81 8.95 -6.25 -6.50
N ILE A 82 8.54 -6.36 -7.77
CA ILE A 82 7.56 -5.46 -8.41
C ILE A 82 6.13 -6.02 -8.40
N THR A 83 5.92 -7.23 -7.88
CA THR A 83 4.59 -7.88 -7.83
C THR A 83 4.27 -8.38 -6.42
N PRO A 84 3.79 -7.51 -5.53
CA PRO A 84 3.34 -7.93 -4.20
C PRO A 84 2.02 -8.69 -4.32
N SER A 85 1.94 -9.90 -3.78
CA SER A 85 0.68 -10.66 -3.70
C SER A 85 0.58 -11.41 -2.38
N PHE A 86 -0.59 -11.34 -1.75
CA PHE A 86 -1.00 -12.27 -0.72
C PHE A 86 -1.56 -13.53 -1.36
N ARG A 87 -1.03 -14.69 -0.96
CA ARG A 87 -1.63 -15.98 -1.32
C ARG A 87 -2.61 -16.41 -0.22
N PRO A 88 -3.77 -16.98 -0.61
CA PRO A 88 -4.74 -17.54 0.33
C PRO A 88 -4.20 -18.77 1.06
#